data_AF-A0A1D3JY61-F1
#
_entry.id   AF-A0A1D3JY61-F1
#
_cell.length_a   1.000
_cell.length_b   1.000
_cell.length_c   1.000
_cell.angle_alpha   90.00
_cell.angle_beta   90.00
_cell.angle_gamma   90.00
#
_symmetry.space_group_name_H-M   'P 1'
#
loop_
_entity.id
_entity.type
_entity.pdbx_description
1 polymer ?
#
loop_
_entity_poly.entity_id
_entity_poly.type
_entity_poly.pdbx_seq_one_letter_code
_entity_poly.pdbx_strand_id
1 'polypeptide(L)'
;MASHCGVAVSELQYKKFNFTGYELAGDLRLPRGAESLVVLVHASGGGHSNPRNHFIAEYLARHGMGTLVIDLLTRTEQRWDNLTGVLRFDIALLADRLVKVIDAITRDAELRRLAMGLFGASTGAAAVLVAAAHVGGVRAVVCRGGRTDLAAQALCEVKAPTLQVVGAEDPMILRLNVRTSRALHCTQSLEVVKGATHLFKEPGTLADVARLTGDWFEKYLHKEPLPSEPLPGINGKVSSS
;
A
#
# COMPACT_ATOMS: atom_id res chain seq x y z
N MET A 1 -16.33 -10.69 29.33
CA MET A 1 -15.69 -9.37 29.25
C MET A 1 -14.27 -9.58 28.77
N ALA A 2 -14.04 -9.46 27.45
CA ALA A 2 -12.72 -9.63 26.87
C ALA A 2 -11.92 -8.33 27.05
N SER A 3 -10.82 -8.45 27.78
CA SER A 3 -9.83 -7.40 28.03
C SER A 3 -9.28 -6.88 26.71
N HIS A 4 -9.56 -5.62 26.38
CA HIS A 4 -8.81 -4.90 25.36
C HIS A 4 -7.42 -4.61 25.92
N CYS A 5 -6.49 -5.54 25.69
CA CYS A 5 -5.07 -5.30 25.90
C CYS A 5 -4.67 -4.16 24.95
N GLY A 6 -4.45 -2.97 25.50
CA GLY A 6 -4.00 -1.82 24.73
C GLY A 6 -2.66 -2.15 24.08
N VAL A 7 -2.68 -2.43 22.78
CA VAL A 7 -1.46 -2.60 22.00
C VAL A 7 -0.73 -1.27 22.08
N ALA A 8 0.41 -1.24 22.76
CA ALA A 8 1.31 -0.10 22.75
C ALA A 8 1.65 0.20 21.29
N VAL A 9 1.15 1.32 20.78
CA VAL A 9 1.43 1.75 19.41
C VAL A 9 2.94 1.97 19.32
N SER A 10 3.61 1.23 18.43
CA SER A 10 5.05 1.34 18.22
C SER A 10 5.47 2.77 17.93
N GLU A 11 6.66 3.15 18.38
CA GLU A 11 7.24 4.47 18.12
C GLU A 11 7.34 4.75 16.62
N LEU A 12 7.03 6.00 16.24
CA LEU A 12 7.15 6.48 14.88
C LEU A 12 8.62 6.71 14.52
N GLN A 13 9.11 6.03 13.50
CA GLN A 13 10.49 6.13 13.04
C GLN A 13 10.57 6.84 11.70
N TYR A 14 11.42 7.86 11.61
CA TYR A 14 11.74 8.49 10.34
C TYR A 14 12.72 7.62 9.55
N LYS A 15 12.36 7.22 8.34
CA LYS A 15 13.17 6.37 7.46
C LYS A 15 13.49 7.10 6.16
N LYS A 16 14.75 7.01 5.73
CA LYS A 16 15.23 7.57 4.47
C LYS A 16 15.54 6.47 3.47
N PHE A 17 15.20 6.71 2.21
CA PHE A 17 15.54 5.86 1.08
C PHE A 17 16.44 6.66 0.14
N ASN A 18 17.70 6.26 0.06
CA ASN A 18 18.71 6.94 -0.74
C ASN A 18 18.82 6.27 -2.11
N PHE A 19 18.61 7.05 -3.17
CA PHE A 19 18.78 6.62 -4.55
C PHE A 19 19.81 7.51 -5.23
N THR A 20 20.32 7.07 -6.38
CA THR A 20 21.25 7.88 -7.16
C THR A 20 20.58 9.21 -7.56
N GLY A 21 21.05 10.31 -6.99
CA GLY A 21 20.61 11.67 -7.31
C GLY A 21 19.43 12.21 -6.49
N TYR A 22 18.78 11.41 -5.63
CA TYR A 22 17.66 11.88 -4.80
C TYR A 22 17.43 11.03 -3.55
N GLU A 23 16.77 11.62 -2.55
CA GLU A 23 16.37 10.97 -1.30
C GLU A 23 14.85 11.06 -1.14
N LEU A 24 14.21 9.94 -0.80
CA LEU A 24 12.82 9.90 -0.37
C LEU A 24 12.75 9.64 1.14
N ALA A 25 11.69 10.13 1.77
CA ALA A 25 11.49 10.02 3.21
C ALA A 25 10.20 9.25 3.52
N GLY A 26 10.18 8.64 4.69
CA GLY A 26 9.21 7.65 5.16
C GLY A 26 8.92 7.84 6.64
N ASP A 27 7.66 7.73 7.06
CA ASP A 27 7.30 7.52 8.45
C ASP A 27 6.92 6.04 8.63
N LEU A 28 7.80 5.30 9.32
CA LEU A 28 7.65 3.88 9.59
C LEU A 28 7.08 3.67 11.01
N ARG A 29 6.04 2.86 11.11
CA ARG A 29 5.57 2.28 12.38
C ARG A 29 5.65 0.76 12.26
N LEU A 30 6.28 0.11 13.23
CA LEU A 30 6.38 -1.34 13.30
C LEU A 30 5.92 -1.83 14.68
N PRO A 31 4.62 -2.19 14.83
CA PRO A 31 4.14 -2.87 16.02
C PRO A 31 4.97 -4.11 16.32
N ARG A 32 5.19 -4.41 17.62
CA ARG A 32 5.93 -5.60 18.01
C ARG A 32 5.21 -6.84 17.48
N GLY A 33 5.95 -7.67 16.75
CA GLY A 33 5.40 -8.89 16.14
C GLY A 33 4.60 -8.66 14.86
N ALA A 34 4.68 -7.47 14.25
CA ALA A 34 4.09 -7.24 12.94
C ALA A 34 4.59 -8.29 11.92
N GLU A 35 3.66 -8.91 11.21
CA GLU A 35 3.95 -9.89 10.15
C GLU A 35 3.74 -9.31 8.75
N SER A 36 3.20 -8.10 8.68
CA SER A 36 2.86 -7.40 7.45
C SER A 36 3.32 -5.95 7.47
N LEU A 37 3.49 -5.38 6.29
CA LEU A 37 3.85 -3.99 6.07
C LEU A 37 2.96 -3.39 4.97
N VAL A 38 2.24 -2.33 5.29
CA VAL A 38 1.47 -1.55 4.31
C VAL A 38 2.26 -0.29 3.94
N VAL A 39 2.57 -0.12 2.66
CA VAL A 39 3.19 1.11 2.14
C VAL A 39 2.09 2.04 1.65
N LEU A 40 1.91 3.17 2.33
CA LEU A 40 0.90 4.17 2.04
C LEU A 40 1.51 5.32 1.25
N VAL A 41 0.99 5.57 0.05
CA VAL A 41 1.44 6.65 -0.84
C VAL A 41 0.35 7.67 -1.12
N HIS A 42 0.75 8.94 -1.21
CA HIS A 42 -0.08 10.02 -1.72
C HIS A 42 0.66 10.78 -2.81
N ALA A 43 0.01 10.97 -3.96
CA ALA A 43 0.70 11.49 -5.14
C ALA A 43 1.05 12.98 -5.11
N SER A 44 0.31 13.80 -4.35
CA SER A 44 0.64 15.22 -4.23
C SER A 44 1.80 15.49 -3.26
N GLY A 45 2.52 14.45 -2.81
CA GLY A 45 3.39 14.41 -1.62
C GLY A 45 2.90 15.25 -0.43
N GLY A 46 3.76 15.42 0.58
CA GLY A 46 3.28 15.80 1.91
C GLY A 46 2.43 14.70 2.56
N GLY A 47 2.59 13.45 2.14
CA GLY A 47 2.02 12.25 2.75
C GLY A 47 2.35 12.15 4.23
N HIS A 48 3.57 12.52 4.64
CA HIS A 48 4.01 12.65 6.04
C HIS A 48 3.21 13.68 6.86
N SER A 49 2.65 14.68 6.19
CA SER A 49 1.83 15.71 6.82
C SER A 49 0.34 15.56 6.50
N ASN A 50 -0.06 14.49 5.79
CA ASN A 50 -1.44 14.26 5.44
C ASN A 50 -2.16 13.53 6.59
N PRO A 51 -3.02 14.23 7.35
CA PRO A 51 -3.66 13.64 8.53
C PRO A 51 -4.53 12.43 8.19
N ARG A 52 -5.04 12.33 6.94
CA ARG A 52 -5.87 11.20 6.52
C ARG A 52 -5.05 9.92 6.38
N ASN A 53 -3.87 9.99 5.76
CA ASN A 53 -3.03 8.81 5.61
C ASN A 53 -2.45 8.37 6.95
N HIS A 54 -2.11 9.33 7.83
CA HIS A 54 -1.69 9.01 9.20
C HIS A 54 -2.80 8.36 10.02
N PHE A 55 -4.06 8.80 9.86
CA PHE A 55 -5.20 8.15 10.49
C PHE A 55 -5.36 6.69 10.05
N ILE A 56 -5.28 6.42 8.74
CA ILE A 56 -5.31 5.03 8.22
C ILE A 56 -4.12 4.23 8.74
N ALA A 57 -2.90 4.80 8.69
CA ALA A 57 -1.70 4.13 9.16
C ALA A 57 -1.77 3.79 10.66
N GLU A 58 -2.27 4.70 11.48
CA GLU A 58 -2.46 4.47 12.90
C GLU A 58 -3.54 3.41 13.17
N TYR A 59 -4.64 3.43 12.41
CA TYR A 59 -5.66 2.38 12.49
C TYR A 59 -5.05 1.00 12.20
N LEU A 60 -4.31 0.86 11.10
CA LEU A 60 -3.66 -0.40 10.72
C LEU A 60 -2.61 -0.85 11.76
N ALA A 61 -1.82 0.10 12.29
CA ALA A 61 -0.83 -0.18 13.33
C ALA A 61 -1.47 -0.70 14.63
N ARG A 62 -2.63 -0.16 15.02
CA ARG A 62 -3.42 -0.66 16.16
C ARG A 62 -3.96 -2.08 15.94
N HIS A 63 -4.06 -2.51 14.68
CA HIS A 63 -4.43 -3.88 14.29
C HIS A 63 -3.20 -4.76 13.99
N GLY A 64 -2.01 -4.37 14.46
CA GLY A 64 -0.80 -5.20 14.40
C GLY A 64 -0.04 -5.17 13.07
N MET A 65 -0.45 -4.33 12.12
CA MET A 65 0.23 -4.22 10.82
C MET A 65 1.31 -3.13 10.86
N GLY A 66 2.48 -3.42 10.29
CA GLY A 66 3.48 -2.39 10.03
C GLY A 66 2.97 -1.39 8.98
N THR A 67 3.35 -0.13 9.09
CA THR A 67 2.95 0.90 8.11
C THR A 67 4.13 1.79 7.75
N LEU A 68 4.30 2.07 6.46
CA LEU A 68 5.24 3.05 5.93
C LEU A 68 4.46 4.11 5.16
N VAL A 69 4.33 5.32 5.69
CA VAL A 69 3.79 6.48 4.95
C VAL A 69 4.96 7.17 4.26
N ILE A 70 4.98 7.21 2.93
CA ILE A 70 6.13 7.69 2.15
C ILE A 70 5.74 8.75 1.12
N ASP A 71 6.57 9.79 1.03
CA ASP A 71 6.55 10.75 -0.07
C ASP A 71 7.33 10.23 -1.27
N LEU A 72 6.65 10.17 -2.42
CA LEU A 72 7.27 9.78 -3.70
C LEU A 72 7.89 10.98 -4.42
N LEU A 73 7.75 12.20 -3.91
CA LEU A 73 8.43 13.39 -4.39
C LEU A 73 9.47 13.83 -3.37
N THR A 74 10.63 14.29 -3.84
CA THR A 74 11.60 14.95 -2.96
C THR A 74 11.01 16.24 -2.41
N ARG A 75 11.60 16.78 -1.32
CA ARG A 75 11.14 18.08 -0.77
C ARG A 75 11.18 19.22 -1.79
N THR A 76 12.18 19.22 -2.69
CA THR A 76 12.32 20.26 -3.73
C THR A 76 11.24 20.11 -4.79
N GLU A 77 11.04 18.89 -5.29
CA GLU A 77 9.97 18.58 -6.25
C GLU A 77 8.59 18.87 -5.67
N GLN A 78 8.39 18.57 -4.38
CA GLN A 78 7.16 18.84 -3.68
C GLN A 78 6.82 20.34 -3.66
N ARG A 79 7.82 21.20 -3.40
CA ARG A 79 7.63 22.65 -3.44
C ARG A 79 7.24 23.13 -4.83
N TRP A 80 7.85 22.57 -5.86
CA TRP A 80 7.51 22.89 -7.24
C TRP A 80 6.12 22.39 -7.63
N ASP A 81 5.79 21.14 -7.31
CA ASP A 81 4.49 20.52 -7.58
C ASP A 81 3.34 21.19 -6.81
N ASN A 82 3.61 21.77 -5.63
CA ASN A 82 2.62 22.60 -4.94
C ASN A 82 2.20 23.84 -5.74
N LEU A 83 3.05 24.33 -6.62
CA LEU A 83 2.77 25.49 -7.48
C LEU A 83 2.23 25.07 -8.85
N THR A 84 2.73 23.97 -9.42
CA THR A 84 2.43 23.57 -10.80
C THR A 84 1.40 22.45 -10.90
N GLY A 85 1.35 21.57 -9.90
CA GLY A 85 0.55 20.35 -9.90
C GLY A 85 0.97 19.32 -10.94
N VAL A 86 2.14 19.43 -11.57
CA VAL A 86 2.51 18.59 -12.72
C VAL A 86 2.98 17.19 -12.29
N LEU A 87 3.84 17.08 -11.27
CA LEU A 87 4.45 15.80 -10.88
C LEU A 87 3.44 14.85 -10.24
N ARG A 88 2.42 15.35 -9.54
CA ARG A 88 1.37 14.51 -8.95
C ARG A 88 0.51 13.78 -9.99
N PHE A 89 0.58 14.16 -11.26
CA PHE A 89 -0.04 13.46 -12.38
C PHE A 89 0.95 12.67 -13.24
N ASP A 90 2.25 12.74 -12.95
CA ASP A 90 3.27 11.92 -13.60
C ASP A 90 3.28 10.51 -12.97
N ILE A 91 2.34 9.67 -13.41
CA ILE A 91 2.18 8.32 -12.86
C ILE A 91 3.41 7.44 -13.12
N ALA A 92 4.13 7.67 -14.22
CA ALA A 92 5.34 6.93 -14.54
C ALA A 92 6.44 7.23 -13.50
N LEU A 93 6.67 8.50 -13.19
CA LEU A 93 7.62 8.92 -12.14
C LEU A 93 7.24 8.33 -10.78
N LEU A 94 5.97 8.48 -10.38
CA LEU A 94 5.51 8.01 -9.07
C LEU A 94 5.62 6.48 -8.94
N ALA A 95 5.24 5.73 -9.98
CA ALA A 95 5.33 4.28 -9.98
C ALA A 95 6.80 3.80 -9.97
N ASP A 96 7.68 4.38 -10.78
CA ASP A 96 9.13 4.05 -10.78
C ASP A 96 9.74 4.23 -9.40
N ARG A 97 9.41 5.33 -8.72
CA ARG A 97 9.89 5.58 -7.36
C ARG A 97 9.34 4.60 -6.35
N LEU A 98 8.07 4.24 -6.45
CA LEU A 98 7.48 3.24 -5.58
C LEU A 98 8.12 1.86 -5.80
N VAL A 99 8.40 1.48 -7.05
CA VAL A 99 9.15 0.25 -7.37
C VAL A 99 10.52 0.25 -6.68
N LYS A 100 11.28 1.35 -6.77
CA LYS A 100 12.58 1.46 -6.09
C LYS A 100 12.49 1.40 -4.57
N VAL A 101 11.42 1.95 -3.98
CA VAL A 101 11.13 1.83 -2.54
C VAL A 101 10.84 0.37 -2.18
N ILE A 102 10.00 -0.32 -2.95
CA ILE A 102 9.70 -1.75 -2.75
C ILE A 102 11.00 -2.57 -2.83
N ASP A 103 11.84 -2.33 -3.83
CA ASP A 103 13.14 -3.00 -3.96
C ASP A 103 14.05 -2.74 -2.75
N ALA A 104 14.09 -1.51 -2.23
CA ALA A 104 14.84 -1.20 -1.02
C ALA A 104 14.28 -1.94 0.22
N ILE A 105 12.95 -2.05 0.34
CA ILE A 105 12.29 -2.79 1.42
C ILE A 105 12.62 -4.29 1.37
N THR A 106 12.65 -4.89 0.17
CA THR A 106 12.99 -6.33 0.03
C THR A 106 14.44 -6.65 0.38
N ARG A 107 15.34 -5.65 0.38
CA ARG A 107 16.74 -5.78 0.79
C ARG A 107 16.98 -5.44 2.26
N ASP A 108 16.02 -4.79 2.91
CA ASP A 108 16.10 -4.40 4.31
C ASP A 108 15.92 -5.63 5.22
N ALA A 109 16.89 -5.88 6.11
CA ALA A 109 16.91 -7.08 6.94
C ALA A 109 15.70 -7.21 7.87
N GLU A 110 15.14 -6.09 8.34
CA GLU A 110 13.98 -6.04 9.22
C GLU A 110 12.69 -6.20 8.41
N LEU A 111 12.56 -5.46 7.31
CA LEU A 111 11.31 -5.35 6.57
C LEU A 111 11.07 -6.48 5.55
N ARG A 112 12.13 -7.09 5.00
CA ARG A 112 12.02 -8.11 3.93
C ARG A 112 11.19 -9.35 4.30
N ARG A 113 10.94 -9.56 5.59
CA ARG A 113 10.22 -10.71 6.13
C ARG A 113 8.71 -10.49 6.21
N LEU A 114 8.26 -9.24 6.02
CA LEU A 114 6.89 -8.81 6.20
C LEU A 114 6.09 -8.99 4.90
N ALA A 115 4.87 -9.51 5.01
CA ALA A 115 3.94 -9.56 3.88
C ALA A 115 3.57 -8.13 3.46
N MET A 116 3.86 -7.75 2.21
CA MET A 116 3.73 -6.38 1.76
C MET A 116 2.36 -6.10 1.13
N GLY A 117 1.69 -5.04 1.58
CA GLY A 117 0.53 -4.44 0.93
C GLY A 117 0.82 -3.01 0.48
N LEU A 118 0.09 -2.54 -0.54
CA LEU A 118 0.16 -1.16 -1.02
C LEU A 118 -1.16 -0.44 -0.82
N PHE A 119 -1.10 0.79 -0.35
CA PHE A 119 -2.25 1.68 -0.24
C PHE A 119 -1.98 2.96 -1.03
N GLY A 120 -2.84 3.27 -2.00
CA GLY A 120 -2.72 4.47 -2.83
C GLY A 120 -3.95 5.35 -2.75
N ALA A 121 -3.74 6.65 -2.57
CA ALA A 121 -4.81 7.64 -2.50
C ALA A 121 -4.71 8.70 -3.61
N SER A 122 -5.85 9.13 -4.15
CA SER A 122 -5.92 10.08 -5.28
C SER A 122 -5.14 9.52 -6.50
N THR A 123 -4.29 10.29 -7.17
CA THR A 123 -3.44 9.76 -8.26
C THR A 123 -2.39 8.75 -7.79
N GLY A 124 -2.13 8.66 -6.48
CA GLY A 124 -1.28 7.62 -5.89
C GLY A 124 -1.89 6.23 -6.03
N ALA A 125 -3.21 6.14 -6.20
CA ALA A 125 -3.90 4.88 -6.52
C ALA A 125 -3.44 4.30 -7.87
N ALA A 126 -3.19 5.15 -8.87
CA ALA A 126 -2.64 4.67 -10.14
C ALA A 126 -1.19 4.18 -9.97
N ALA A 127 -0.37 4.93 -9.21
CA ALA A 127 1.02 4.56 -8.96
C ALA A 127 1.16 3.20 -8.27
N VAL A 128 0.33 2.89 -7.26
CA VAL A 128 0.37 1.57 -6.60
C VAL A 128 -0.06 0.44 -7.53
N LEU A 129 -1.03 0.67 -8.42
CA LEU A 129 -1.47 -0.33 -9.40
C LEU A 129 -0.38 -0.59 -10.43
N VAL A 130 0.26 0.45 -10.97
CA VAL A 130 1.38 0.31 -11.90
C VAL A 130 2.55 -0.40 -11.24
N ALA A 131 2.90 -0.04 -9.99
CA ALA A 131 3.96 -0.73 -9.27
C ALA A 131 3.62 -2.21 -9.03
N ALA A 132 2.41 -2.52 -8.58
CA ALA A 132 1.96 -3.89 -8.33
C ALA A 132 1.85 -4.76 -9.59
N ALA A 133 1.75 -4.15 -10.77
CA ALA A 133 1.82 -4.85 -12.05
C ALA A 133 3.26 -5.23 -12.44
N HIS A 134 4.26 -4.46 -11.99
CA HIS A 134 5.66 -4.66 -12.39
C HIS A 134 6.49 -5.45 -11.38
N VAL A 135 6.14 -5.40 -10.09
CA VAL A 135 6.90 -6.07 -9.02
C VAL A 135 6.19 -7.31 -8.48
N GLY A 136 6.98 -8.34 -8.16
CA GLY A 136 6.50 -9.48 -7.39
C GLY A 136 6.40 -9.18 -5.89
N GLY A 137 5.70 -10.02 -5.14
CA GLY A 137 5.69 -9.99 -3.67
C GLY A 137 4.68 -9.02 -3.03
N VAL A 138 4.02 -8.15 -3.81
CA VAL A 138 2.86 -7.38 -3.33
C VAL A 138 1.67 -8.31 -3.17
N ARG A 139 1.17 -8.45 -1.93
CA ARG A 139 0.12 -9.41 -1.56
C ARG A 139 -1.29 -8.82 -1.60
N ALA A 140 -1.42 -7.49 -1.51
CA ALA A 140 -2.71 -6.80 -1.67
C ALA A 140 -2.53 -5.33 -2.00
N VAL A 141 -3.52 -4.75 -2.66
CA VAL A 141 -3.58 -3.33 -3.00
C VAL A 141 -4.91 -2.74 -2.53
N VAL A 142 -4.88 -1.53 -1.99
CA VAL A 142 -6.06 -0.71 -1.68
C VAL A 142 -5.94 0.65 -2.35
N CYS A 143 -6.97 1.06 -3.07
CA CYS A 143 -7.06 2.33 -3.78
C CYS A 143 -8.20 3.19 -3.19
N ARG A 144 -7.88 4.32 -2.55
CA ARG A 144 -8.88 5.22 -1.94
C ARG A 144 -9.15 6.47 -2.77
N GLY A 145 -10.38 6.62 -3.26
CA GLY A 145 -10.83 7.80 -4.01
C GLY A 145 -9.88 8.13 -5.17
N GLY A 146 -9.42 7.10 -5.87
CA GLY A 146 -8.25 7.17 -6.73
C GLY A 146 -8.57 7.38 -8.20
N ARG A 147 -7.65 8.01 -8.93
CA ARG A 147 -7.64 8.04 -10.40
C ARG A 147 -7.02 6.75 -10.96
N THR A 148 -7.58 5.60 -10.57
CA THR A 148 -7.10 4.25 -10.95
C THR A 148 -7.11 4.03 -12.46
N ASP A 149 -7.93 4.79 -13.20
CA ASP A 149 -7.96 4.84 -14.66
C ASP A 149 -6.60 5.21 -15.27
N LEU A 150 -5.78 6.00 -14.56
CA LEU A 150 -4.46 6.43 -15.04
C LEU A 150 -3.41 5.31 -15.03
N ALA A 151 -3.70 4.16 -14.42
CA ALA A 151 -2.81 3.00 -14.53
C ALA A 151 -2.88 2.33 -15.92
N ALA A 152 -3.91 2.66 -16.72
CA ALA A 152 -4.04 2.29 -18.12
C ALA A 152 -3.72 0.81 -18.40
N GLN A 153 -2.72 0.53 -19.26
CA GLN A 153 -2.35 -0.83 -19.68
C GLN A 153 -1.85 -1.71 -18.54
N ALA A 154 -1.35 -1.14 -17.44
CA ALA A 154 -0.86 -1.94 -16.31
C ALA A 154 -1.99 -2.70 -15.59
N LEU A 155 -3.26 -2.28 -15.76
CA LEU A 155 -4.40 -2.87 -15.04
C LEU A 155 -4.57 -4.37 -15.29
N CYS A 156 -4.35 -4.84 -16.52
CA CYS A 156 -4.49 -6.28 -16.85
C CYS A 156 -3.37 -7.14 -16.26
N GLU A 157 -2.26 -6.52 -15.88
CA GLU A 157 -1.08 -7.20 -15.33
C GLU A 157 -1.09 -7.27 -13.80
N VAL A 158 -1.92 -6.47 -13.12
CA VAL A 158 -2.08 -6.54 -11.66
C VAL A 158 -2.56 -7.92 -11.25
N LYS A 159 -1.77 -8.63 -10.44
CA LYS A 159 -2.13 -9.95 -9.87
C LYS A 159 -2.58 -9.85 -8.41
N ALA A 160 -2.12 -8.85 -7.68
CA ALA A 160 -2.45 -8.66 -6.27
C ALA A 160 -3.96 -8.38 -6.08
N PRO A 161 -4.62 -9.04 -5.10
CA PRO A 161 -5.98 -8.70 -4.69
C PRO A 161 -6.16 -7.20 -4.47
N THR A 162 -7.07 -6.58 -5.21
CA THR A 162 -7.24 -5.13 -5.25
C THR A 162 -8.61 -4.67 -4.74
N LEU A 163 -8.61 -3.82 -3.72
CA LEU A 163 -9.81 -3.13 -3.24
C LEU A 163 -9.81 -1.68 -3.72
N GLN A 164 -10.91 -1.25 -4.34
CA GLN A 164 -11.19 0.16 -4.63
C GLN A 164 -12.23 0.67 -3.63
N VAL A 165 -11.96 1.80 -2.96
CA VAL A 165 -12.89 2.46 -2.03
C VAL A 165 -13.21 3.86 -2.55
N VAL A 166 -14.47 4.12 -2.88
CA VAL A 166 -14.93 5.38 -3.49
C VAL A 166 -16.06 6.01 -2.67
N GLY A 167 -16.15 7.33 -2.68
CA GLY A 167 -17.25 8.04 -2.03
C GLY A 167 -18.49 8.06 -2.91
N ALA A 168 -19.67 7.87 -2.33
CA ALA A 168 -20.94 7.90 -3.05
C ALA A 168 -21.23 9.28 -3.70
N GLU A 169 -20.74 10.36 -3.08
CA GLU A 169 -20.91 11.74 -3.55
C GLU A 169 -19.79 12.18 -4.50
N ASP A 170 -18.99 11.24 -5.02
CA ASP A 170 -17.99 11.46 -6.08
C ASP A 170 -18.31 10.60 -7.32
N PRO A 171 -19.38 10.95 -8.07
CA PRO A 171 -19.87 10.14 -9.18
C PRO A 171 -18.87 10.01 -10.32
N MET A 172 -17.98 10.99 -10.48
CA MET A 172 -16.91 10.94 -11.48
C MET A 172 -15.90 9.84 -11.12
N ILE A 173 -15.35 9.87 -9.90
CA ILE A 173 -14.37 8.86 -9.47
C ILE A 173 -15.01 7.47 -9.39
N LEU A 174 -16.26 7.35 -8.93
CA LEU A 174 -17.00 6.09 -8.97
C LEU A 174 -17.08 5.53 -10.40
N ARG A 175 -17.49 6.33 -11.38
CA ARG A 175 -17.55 5.90 -12.79
C ARG A 175 -16.19 5.45 -13.32
N LEU A 176 -15.11 6.15 -12.96
CA LEU A 176 -13.75 5.78 -13.38
C LEU A 176 -13.30 4.45 -12.74
N ASN A 177 -13.55 4.23 -11.45
CA ASN A 177 -13.18 2.98 -10.77
C ASN A 177 -14.04 1.79 -11.25
N VAL A 178 -15.32 2.01 -11.58
CA VAL A 178 -16.13 0.98 -12.26
C VAL A 178 -15.51 0.56 -13.59
N ARG A 179 -14.93 1.50 -14.36
CA ARG A 179 -14.20 1.17 -15.60
C ARG A 179 -12.90 0.43 -15.31
N THR A 180 -12.11 0.88 -14.33
CA THR A 180 -10.89 0.18 -13.87
C THR A 180 -11.21 -1.26 -13.49
N SER A 181 -12.29 -1.50 -12.74
CA SER A 181 -12.70 -2.84 -12.29
C SER A 181 -12.93 -3.81 -13.45
N ARG A 182 -13.36 -3.32 -14.62
CA ARG A 182 -13.54 -4.14 -15.83
C ARG A 182 -12.23 -4.51 -16.52
N ALA A 183 -11.16 -3.76 -16.26
CA ALA A 183 -9.83 -3.99 -16.83
C ALA A 183 -8.91 -4.79 -15.88
N LEU A 184 -9.24 -4.88 -14.59
CA LEU A 184 -8.55 -5.73 -13.63
C LEU A 184 -8.92 -7.20 -13.84
N HIS A 185 -7.91 -8.07 -13.83
CA HIS A 185 -8.07 -9.53 -13.94
C HIS A 185 -7.77 -10.29 -12.64
N CYS A 186 -7.49 -9.59 -11.54
CA CYS A 186 -7.23 -10.17 -10.24
C CYS A 186 -8.50 -10.28 -9.38
N THR A 187 -8.36 -10.90 -8.20
CA THR A 187 -9.39 -10.81 -7.16
C THR A 187 -9.62 -9.34 -6.80
N GLN A 188 -10.86 -8.87 -6.83
CA GLN A 188 -11.14 -7.45 -6.63
C GLN A 188 -12.47 -7.19 -5.91
N SER A 189 -12.56 -6.03 -5.26
CA SER A 189 -13.82 -5.45 -4.79
C SER A 189 -13.85 -3.93 -5.06
N LEU A 190 -15.06 -3.39 -5.22
CA LEU A 190 -15.32 -1.95 -5.29
C LEU A 190 -16.35 -1.61 -4.21
N GLU A 191 -15.90 -0.92 -3.17
CA GLU A 191 -16.72 -0.51 -2.04
C GLU A 191 -17.07 0.97 -2.14
N VAL A 192 -18.35 1.30 -1.89
CA VAL A 192 -18.87 2.66 -1.98
C VAL A 192 -19.26 3.16 -0.60
N VAL A 193 -18.60 4.21 -0.11
CA VAL A 193 -18.88 4.82 1.19
C VAL A 193 -19.98 5.86 1.06
N LYS A 194 -21.13 5.61 1.70
CA LYS A 194 -22.30 6.49 1.68
C LYS A 194 -21.97 7.86 2.28
N GLY A 195 -22.43 8.93 1.62
CA GLY A 195 -22.27 10.31 2.10
C GLY A 195 -20.83 10.85 2.04
N ALA A 196 -19.88 10.08 1.51
CA ALA A 196 -18.50 10.54 1.36
C ALA A 196 -18.27 11.23 0.03
N THR A 197 -17.58 12.37 0.06
CA THR A 197 -17.01 13.01 -1.15
C THR A 197 -15.59 12.50 -1.42
N HIS A 198 -14.92 13.07 -2.43
CA HIS A 198 -13.57 12.69 -2.86
C HIS A 198 -12.53 12.52 -1.73
N LEU A 199 -12.62 13.36 -0.70
CA LEU A 199 -11.63 13.43 0.38
C LEU A 199 -12.05 12.67 1.64
N PHE A 200 -13.27 12.12 1.71
CA PHE A 200 -13.79 11.41 2.89
C PHE A 200 -13.64 12.26 4.17
N LYS A 201 -14.06 13.53 4.11
CA LYS A 201 -13.98 14.46 5.25
C LYS A 201 -15.23 14.45 6.12
N GLU A 202 -16.31 13.89 5.59
CA GLU A 202 -17.59 13.83 6.26
C GLU A 202 -17.51 12.90 7.48
N PRO A 203 -18.28 13.18 8.55
CA PRO A 203 -18.22 12.40 9.79
C PRO A 203 -18.32 10.88 9.54
N GLY A 204 -17.39 10.11 10.11
CA GLY A 204 -17.36 8.65 10.01
C GLY A 204 -16.77 8.08 8.72
N THR A 205 -16.76 8.83 7.61
CA THR A 205 -16.38 8.28 6.29
C THR A 205 -14.93 7.79 6.21
N LEU A 206 -13.98 8.51 6.83
CA LEU A 206 -12.59 8.06 6.89
C LEU A 206 -12.41 6.84 7.81
N ALA A 207 -13.23 6.69 8.85
CA ALA A 207 -13.23 5.50 9.70
C ALA A 207 -13.74 4.27 8.95
N ASP A 208 -14.76 4.44 8.11
CA ASP A 208 -15.23 3.39 7.21
C ASP A 208 -14.15 2.96 6.21
N VAL A 209 -13.43 3.93 5.62
CA VAL A 209 -12.27 3.63 4.77
C VAL A 209 -11.20 2.85 5.54
N ALA A 210 -10.89 3.26 6.77
CA ALA A 210 -9.88 2.60 7.61
C ALA A 210 -10.26 1.15 7.90
N ARG A 211 -11.53 0.91 8.27
CA ARG A 211 -12.06 -0.43 8.51
C ARG A 211 -11.98 -1.29 7.26
N LEU A 212 -12.52 -0.82 6.12
CA LEU A 212 -12.46 -1.56 4.85
C LEU A 212 -11.02 -1.88 4.42
N THR A 213 -10.10 -0.94 4.64
CA THR A 213 -8.67 -1.11 4.36
C THR A 213 -8.05 -2.18 5.27
N GLY A 214 -8.36 -2.13 6.57
CA GLY A 214 -7.91 -3.11 7.54
C GLY A 214 -8.43 -4.51 7.24
N ASP A 215 -9.73 -4.64 7.02
CA ASP A 215 -10.40 -5.91 6.69
C ASP A 215 -9.77 -6.56 5.43
N TRP A 216 -9.46 -5.74 4.42
CA TRP A 216 -8.81 -6.21 3.19
C TRP A 216 -7.39 -6.70 3.45
N PHE A 217 -6.56 -5.92 4.15
CA PHE A 217 -5.19 -6.32 4.43
C PHE A 217 -5.10 -7.49 5.41
N GLU A 218 -5.99 -7.57 6.40
CA GLU A 218 -6.05 -8.71 7.31
C GLU A 218 -6.34 -10.01 6.55
N LYS A 219 -7.20 -9.95 5.52
CA LYS A 219 -7.53 -11.11 4.69
C LYS A 219 -6.41 -11.59 3.77
N TYR A 220 -5.51 -10.71 3.33
CA TYR A 220 -4.54 -11.03 2.27
C TYR A 220 -3.07 -10.91 2.67
N LEU A 221 -2.74 -10.16 3.72
CA LEU A 221 -1.36 -9.99 4.20
C LEU A 221 -1.00 -11.04 5.24
N HIS A 222 -1.13 -12.31 4.85
CA HIS A 222 -0.61 -13.42 5.63
C HIS A 222 0.82 -13.72 5.22
N LYS A 223 1.64 -14.08 6.21
CA LYS A 223 2.97 -14.60 5.94
C LYS A 223 2.82 -15.94 5.22
N GLU A 224 3.41 -16.06 4.03
CA GLU A 224 3.55 -17.38 3.40
C GLU A 224 4.50 -18.20 4.29
N PRO A 225 4.15 -19.45 4.66
CA PRO A 225 5.07 -20.28 5.39
C PRO A 225 6.37 -20.39 4.58
N LEU A 226 7.52 -20.19 5.23
CA LEU A 226 8.81 -20.42 4.59
C LEU A 226 8.78 -21.84 3.99
N PRO A 227 9.23 -22.05 2.74
CA PRO A 227 9.35 -23.39 2.21
C PRO A 227 10.19 -24.21 3.19
N SER A 228 9.61 -25.29 3.71
CA SER A 228 10.30 -26.22 4.60
C SER A 228 11.58 -26.67 3.90
N GLU A 229 12.74 -26.48 4.54
CA GLU A 229 13.98 -27.06 4.02
C GLU A 229 13.77 -28.55 3.80
N PRO A 230 14.13 -29.09 2.61
CA PRO A 230 14.05 -30.52 2.39
C PRO A 230 14.93 -31.21 3.42
N LEU A 231 14.32 -32.11 4.21
CA LEU A 231 15.05 -32.97 5.14
C LEU A 231 16.23 -33.62 4.39
N PRO A 232 17.45 -33.60 4.93
CA PRO A 232 18.59 -34.23 4.27
C PRO A 232 18.27 -35.70 4.01
N GLY A 233 18.25 -36.05 2.72
CA GLY A 233 17.91 -37.38 2.25
C GLY A 233 18.80 -38.43 2.90
N ILE A 234 18.18 -39.34 3.62
CA ILE A 234 18.78 -40.58 4.12
C ILE A 234 19.16 -41.42 2.89
N ASN A 235 20.41 -41.33 2.46
CA ASN A 235 20.98 -42.18 1.42
C ASN A 235 21.07 -43.63 1.94
N GLY A 236 19.99 -44.38 1.78
CA GLY A 236 20.01 -45.84 1.87
C GLY A 236 20.74 -46.43 0.67
N LYS A 237 22.05 -46.62 0.78
CA LYS A 237 22.76 -47.59 -0.06
C LYS A 237 22.24 -48.98 0.30
N VAL A 238 21.31 -49.51 -0.50
CA VAL A 238 21.09 -50.95 -0.56
C VAL A 238 22.08 -51.47 -1.61
N SER A 239 23.17 -52.07 -1.13
CA SER A 239 23.98 -52.96 -1.95
C SER A 239 23.19 -54.25 -2.15
N SER A 240 22.87 -54.58 -3.40
CA SER A 240 22.52 -55.95 -3.76
C SER A 240 23.60 -56.51 -4.68
N SER A 241 24.15 -57.63 -4.20
CA SER A 241 25.02 -58.58 -4.89
C SER A 241 24.38 -59.22 -6.11
#